data_AF-W5WE88-F1
#
_entry.id   AF-W5WE88-F1
#
_cell.length_a   1.000
_cell.length_b   1.000
_cell.length_c   1.000
_cell.angle_alpha   90.00
_cell.angle_beta   90.00
_cell.angle_gamma   90.00
#
_symmetry.space_group_name_H-M   'P 1'
#
loop_
_entity.id
_entity.type
_entity.pdbx_description
1 polymer ?
#
loop_
_entity_poly.entity_id
_entity_poly.type
_entity_poly.pdbx_seq_one_letter_code
_entity_poly.pdbx_strand_id
1 'polypeptide(L)'
;MGRLIAAVVALVTVLGLAGAAPALADGSEEPPRLGVTINGQDIAGRTVAINPTQSAELMITVSNGSDVPRKVRSVRLSGTALALTFFAYDTLVPFDVPAHGRVTRTFSLDMADLDGQAIGLLPGTVEVFDAQRTLLASTSTTTDVQGSIRSVYGVFGIAVLVLTIVAWLTALLALARHRLPANRWRRALRFLPAGVGTGLVAVITLSVLRIVPPAPLIELPVIGGTTAVGLLLGYLTPHPVADPERLPA
;
A
#
# COMPACT_ATOMS: atom_id res chain seq x y z
N MET A 1 36.40 -0.23 4.79
CA MET A 1 35.06 -0.14 4.13
C MET A 1 33.97 -1.00 4.77
N GLY A 2 34.25 -2.22 5.24
CA GLY A 2 33.24 -3.07 5.90
C GLY A 2 32.63 -2.47 7.19
N ARG A 3 33.39 -1.68 7.94
CA ARG A 3 32.92 -1.00 9.16
C ARG A 3 31.93 0.15 8.89
N LEU A 4 32.03 0.81 7.73
CA LEU A 4 31.09 1.85 7.30
C LEU A 4 29.77 1.26 6.82
N ILE A 5 29.81 0.11 6.15
CA ILE A 5 28.59 -0.60 5.70
C ILE A 5 27.85 -1.20 6.90
N ALA A 6 28.57 -1.76 7.88
CA ALA A 6 27.97 -2.23 9.13
C ALA A 6 27.33 -1.07 9.93
N ALA A 7 27.96 0.10 9.95
CA ALA A 7 27.39 1.29 10.60
C ALA A 7 26.12 1.79 9.91
N VAL A 8 26.08 1.78 8.57
CA VAL A 8 24.89 2.18 7.80
C VAL A 8 23.74 1.18 7.96
N VAL A 9 24.04 -0.14 7.96
CA VAL A 9 23.02 -1.17 8.20
C VAL A 9 22.48 -1.08 9.63
N ALA A 10 23.35 -0.92 10.63
CA ALA A 10 22.94 -0.72 12.02
C ALA A 10 22.08 0.54 12.19
N LEU A 11 22.43 1.64 11.53
CA LEU A 11 21.67 2.90 11.57
C LEU A 11 20.28 2.75 10.93
N VAL A 12 20.16 2.01 9.83
CA VAL A 12 18.86 1.74 9.17
C VAL A 12 17.98 0.81 10.03
N THR A 13 18.56 -0.19 10.70
CA THR A 13 17.80 -1.02 11.67
C THR A 13 17.40 -0.25 12.93
N VAL A 14 18.24 0.67 13.43
CA VAL A 14 17.91 1.47 14.62
C VAL A 14 16.88 2.56 14.29
N LEU A 15 16.93 3.19 13.11
CA LEU A 15 15.87 4.09 12.66
C LEU A 15 14.55 3.36 12.34
N GLY A 16 14.60 2.09 11.92
CA GLY A 16 13.41 1.27 11.71
C GLY A 16 12.71 0.82 13.01
N LEU A 17 13.43 0.81 14.14
CA LEU A 17 12.91 0.44 15.46
C LEU A 17 12.58 1.65 16.36
N ALA A 18 13.07 2.85 16.04
CA ALA A 18 12.89 4.06 16.85
C ALA A 18 11.69 4.94 16.44
N GLY A 19 10.86 4.49 15.49
CA GLY A 19 9.70 5.24 14.98
C GLY A 19 8.42 5.14 15.82
N ALA A 20 8.42 4.42 16.94
CA ALA A 20 7.30 4.43 17.87
C ALA A 20 7.41 5.66 18.79
N ALA A 21 6.91 6.79 18.32
CA ALA A 21 6.62 7.92 19.21
C ALA A 21 5.76 7.42 20.38
N PRO A 22 6.03 7.85 21.63
CA PRO A 22 5.11 7.57 22.71
C PRO A 22 3.79 8.24 22.35
N ALA A 23 2.74 7.45 22.17
CA ALA A 23 1.39 7.99 22.16
C ALA A 23 1.16 8.61 23.54
N LEU A 24 1.27 9.93 23.62
CA LEU A 24 0.73 10.69 24.74
C LEU A 24 -0.76 10.35 24.78
N ALA A 25 -1.15 9.63 25.82
CA ALA A 25 -2.54 9.37 26.14
C ALA A 25 -3.17 10.70 26.55
N ASP A 26 -3.66 11.45 25.57
CA ASP A 26 -4.63 12.51 25.82
C ASP A 26 -5.87 11.86 26.46
N GLY A 27 -6.38 12.53 27.51
CA GLY A 27 -7.49 12.05 28.34
C GLY A 27 -8.58 11.43 27.48
N SER A 28 -8.86 10.16 27.76
CA SER A 28 -9.72 9.29 26.97
C SER A 28 -11.18 9.77 26.95
N GLU A 29 -11.47 10.77 26.11
CA GLU A 29 -12.79 10.91 25.52
C GLU A 29 -13.00 9.71 24.59
N GLU A 30 -14.03 8.91 24.86
CA GLU A 30 -14.31 7.72 24.05
C GLU A 30 -14.50 8.15 22.59
N PRO A 31 -13.69 7.63 21.64
CA PRO A 31 -13.78 8.03 20.26
C PRO A 31 -15.17 7.69 19.73
N PRO A 32 -15.81 8.60 18.97
CA PRO A 32 -17.15 8.36 18.45
C PRO A 32 -17.16 7.07 17.61
N ARG A 33 -18.14 6.20 17.87
CA ARG A 33 -18.28 4.99 17.06
C ARG A 33 -18.89 5.36 15.72
N LEU A 34 -18.34 4.77 14.67
CA LEU A 34 -18.73 5.02 13.29
C LEU A 34 -19.28 3.73 12.69
N GLY A 35 -20.54 3.77 12.29
CA GLY A 35 -21.14 2.76 11.42
C GLY A 35 -21.20 3.30 10.00
N VAL A 36 -20.76 2.53 9.02
CA VAL A 36 -20.75 2.95 7.61
C VAL A 36 -21.31 1.85 6.75
N THR A 37 -22.20 2.22 5.84
CA THR A 37 -22.67 1.34 4.78
C THR A 37 -22.47 1.99 3.43
N ILE A 38 -22.09 1.20 2.44
CA ILE A 38 -22.01 1.61 1.03
C ILE A 38 -23.00 0.77 0.25
N ASN A 39 -23.90 1.41 -0.51
CA ASN A 39 -24.98 0.76 -1.26
C ASN A 39 -25.81 -0.19 -0.37
N GLY A 40 -26.07 0.22 0.87
CA GLY A 40 -26.81 -0.55 1.87
C GLY A 40 -26.03 -1.71 2.53
N GLN A 41 -24.76 -1.93 2.20
CA GLN A 41 -23.92 -2.97 2.81
C GLN A 41 -22.96 -2.39 3.85
N ASP A 42 -22.96 -2.97 5.05
CA ASP A 42 -21.97 -2.66 6.08
C ASP A 42 -20.56 -2.98 5.59
N ILE A 43 -19.63 -2.04 5.80
CA ILE A 43 -18.28 -2.10 5.24
C ILE A 43 -17.28 -2.75 6.21
N ALA A 44 -17.63 -2.84 7.50
CA ALA A 44 -16.71 -3.23 8.56
C ALA A 44 -16.17 -4.65 8.35
N GLY A 45 -14.86 -4.76 8.06
CA GLY A 45 -14.18 -6.04 7.85
C GLY A 45 -14.66 -6.82 6.62
N ARG A 46 -15.32 -6.14 5.67
CA ARG A 46 -15.88 -6.75 4.46
C ARG A 46 -15.27 -6.16 3.20
N THR A 47 -15.44 -6.89 2.10
CA THR A 47 -15.14 -6.40 0.76
C THR A 47 -16.39 -5.81 0.14
N VAL A 48 -16.30 -4.57 -0.34
CA VAL A 48 -17.40 -3.82 -0.94
C VAL A 48 -17.08 -3.53 -2.40
N ALA A 49 -17.96 -3.93 -3.31
CA ALA A 49 -17.81 -3.63 -4.72
C ALA A 49 -18.22 -2.18 -5.04
N ILE A 50 -17.36 -1.46 -5.75
CA ILE A 50 -17.64 -0.12 -6.28
C ILE A 50 -17.58 -0.17 -7.80
N ASN A 51 -18.72 0.13 -8.41
CA ASN A 51 -18.84 0.28 -9.86
C ASN A 51 -18.67 1.77 -10.23
N PRO A 52 -17.66 2.15 -11.01
CA PRO A 52 -17.42 3.55 -11.38
C PRO A 52 -18.50 4.13 -12.30
N THR A 53 -19.31 3.30 -12.98
CA THR A 53 -20.39 3.78 -13.86
C THR A 53 -21.67 4.11 -13.10
N GLN A 54 -21.70 3.91 -11.78
CA GLN A 54 -22.86 4.13 -10.93
C GLN A 54 -22.47 5.03 -9.75
N SER A 55 -23.39 5.89 -9.32
CA SER A 55 -23.22 6.60 -8.06
C SER A 55 -23.26 5.60 -6.90
N ALA A 56 -22.38 5.78 -5.91
CA ALA A 56 -22.39 4.99 -4.70
C ALA A 56 -23.12 5.73 -3.59
N GLU A 57 -24.03 5.04 -2.90
CA GLU A 57 -24.73 5.58 -1.75
C GLU A 57 -23.92 5.31 -0.48
N LEU A 58 -23.31 6.34 0.09
CA LEU A 58 -22.58 6.27 1.35
C LEU A 58 -23.51 6.73 2.47
N MET A 59 -23.91 5.82 3.35
CA MET A 59 -24.62 6.14 4.58
C MET A 59 -23.67 5.98 5.78
N ILE A 60 -23.53 7.06 6.55
CA ILE A 60 -22.75 7.10 7.78
C ILE A 60 -23.68 7.26 8.97
N THR A 61 -23.32 6.59 10.06
CA THR A 61 -23.95 6.76 11.36
C THR A 61 -22.86 7.04 12.39
N VAL A 62 -22.84 8.27 12.88
CA VAL A 62 -21.88 8.71 13.89
C VAL A 62 -22.60 8.69 15.24
N SER A 63 -22.05 7.96 16.22
CA SER A 63 -22.51 8.00 17.61
C SER A 63 -21.45 8.65 18.47
N ASN A 64 -21.87 9.67 19.22
CA ASN A 64 -21.02 10.39 20.16
C ASN A 64 -21.28 9.87 21.57
N GLY A 65 -20.26 9.27 22.19
CA GLY A 65 -20.32 8.79 23.58
C GLY A 65 -19.88 9.82 24.62
N SER A 66 -19.47 11.03 24.20
CA SER A 66 -19.00 12.07 25.13
C SER A 66 -20.12 13.01 25.60
N ASP A 67 -19.83 13.76 26.66
CA ASP A 67 -20.71 14.77 27.25
C ASP A 67 -20.77 16.09 26.45
N VAL A 68 -19.97 16.23 25.39
CA VAL A 68 -19.84 17.46 24.61
C VAL A 68 -20.29 17.21 23.17
N PRO A 69 -21.09 18.11 22.55
CA PRO A 69 -21.47 17.96 21.15
C PRO A 69 -20.23 17.99 20.24
N ARG A 70 -20.17 17.06 19.28
CA ARG A 70 -19.09 16.97 18.28
C ARG A 70 -19.55 17.55 16.96
N LYS A 71 -18.73 18.41 16.37
CA LYS A 71 -19.01 19.00 15.05
C LYS A 71 -18.30 18.20 13.98
N VAL A 72 -19.06 17.59 13.08
CA VAL A 72 -18.53 16.97 11.87
C VAL A 72 -18.51 18.02 10.76
N ARG A 73 -17.41 18.08 10.01
CA ARG A 73 -17.25 18.98 8.87
C ARG A 73 -17.29 18.23 7.55
N SER A 74 -16.57 17.11 7.48
CA SER A 74 -16.36 16.40 6.24
C SER A 74 -16.17 14.92 6.45
N VAL A 75 -16.49 14.17 5.40
CA VAL A 75 -16.33 12.72 5.33
C VAL A 75 -15.45 12.42 4.13
N ARG A 76 -14.44 11.58 4.32
CA ARG A 76 -13.54 11.12 3.26
C ARG A 76 -13.72 9.63 3.06
N LEU A 77 -13.92 9.22 1.81
CA LEU A 77 -13.71 7.84 1.38
C LEU A 77 -12.42 7.80 0.58
N SER A 78 -11.44 7.00 1.00
CA SER A 78 -10.17 6.86 0.29
C SER A 78 -9.83 5.39 0.02
N GLY A 79 -9.05 5.16 -1.02
CA GLY A 79 -8.48 3.86 -1.35
C GLY A 79 -6.98 3.95 -1.57
N THR A 80 -6.25 3.03 -0.96
CA THR A 80 -4.78 3.03 -0.94
C THR A 80 -4.24 1.71 -1.42
N ALA A 81 -3.04 1.73 -2.00
CA ALA A 81 -2.24 0.54 -2.25
C ALA A 81 -0.76 0.93 -2.16
N LEU A 82 0.09 0.07 -1.57
CA LEU A 82 1.53 0.33 -1.42
C LEU A 82 1.82 1.71 -0.79
N ALA A 83 1.07 2.08 0.25
CA ALA A 83 1.11 3.38 0.94
C ALA A 83 0.83 4.62 0.06
N LEU A 84 0.30 4.45 -1.15
CA LEU A 84 -0.13 5.53 -2.03
C LEU A 84 -1.65 5.59 -2.11
N THR A 85 -2.22 6.79 -2.06
CA THR A 85 -3.65 7.03 -2.24
C THR A 85 -3.97 7.12 -3.73
N PHE A 86 -4.84 6.25 -4.22
CA PHE A 86 -5.26 6.23 -5.63
C PHE A 86 -6.55 7.00 -5.86
N PHE A 87 -7.45 7.00 -4.89
CA PHE A 87 -8.64 7.84 -4.93
C PHE A 87 -8.97 8.36 -3.53
N ALA A 88 -9.57 9.55 -3.49
CA ALA A 88 -10.10 10.16 -2.28
C ALA A 88 -11.29 11.03 -2.66
N TYR A 89 -12.46 10.74 -2.08
CA TYR A 89 -13.68 11.49 -2.25
C TYR A 89 -13.98 12.23 -0.95
N ASP A 90 -13.82 13.55 -0.97
CA ASP A 90 -14.10 14.44 0.14
C ASP A 90 -15.49 15.06 -0.01
N THR A 91 -16.38 14.78 0.94
CA THR A 91 -17.70 15.40 0.99
C THR A 91 -17.78 16.34 2.17
N LEU A 92 -18.04 17.63 1.91
CA LEU A 92 -18.25 18.65 2.93
C LEU A 92 -19.71 18.61 3.38
N VAL A 93 -19.95 18.05 4.56
CA VAL A 93 -21.30 17.96 5.14
C VAL A 93 -21.21 18.35 6.61
N PRO A 94 -21.38 19.64 6.93
CA PRO A 94 -21.35 20.08 8.30
C PRO A 94 -22.61 19.59 9.03
N PHE A 95 -22.44 18.85 10.13
CA PHE A 95 -23.52 18.52 11.05
C PHE A 95 -22.98 18.32 12.46
N ASP A 96 -23.83 18.59 13.45
CA ASP A 96 -23.51 18.41 14.85
C ASP A 96 -24.08 17.08 15.35
N VAL A 97 -23.27 16.33 16.10
CA VAL A 97 -23.68 15.12 16.81
C VAL A 97 -23.83 15.49 18.28
N PRO A 98 -25.06 15.48 18.83
CA PRO A 98 -25.30 15.80 20.23
C PRO A 98 -24.49 14.92 21.18
N ALA A 99 -24.26 15.40 22.41
CA ALA A 99 -23.72 14.58 23.50
C ALA A 99 -24.62 13.36 23.72
N HIS A 100 -24.01 12.18 23.90
CA HIS A 100 -24.71 10.88 24.00
C HIS A 100 -25.68 10.56 22.86
N GLY A 101 -25.56 11.27 21.73
CA GLY A 101 -26.47 11.20 20.60
C GLY A 101 -25.90 10.41 19.42
N ARG A 102 -26.77 10.11 18.47
CA ARG A 102 -26.37 9.56 17.16
C ARG A 102 -27.03 10.32 16.02
N VAL A 103 -26.30 10.48 14.93
CA VAL A 103 -26.80 11.11 13.70
C VAL A 103 -26.45 10.22 12.52
N THR A 104 -27.45 9.99 11.67
CA THR A 104 -27.29 9.28 10.40
C THR A 104 -27.42 10.26 9.23
N ARG A 105 -26.52 10.12 8.27
CA ARG A 105 -26.52 10.90 7.03
C ARG A 105 -26.21 10.01 5.86
N THR A 106 -26.88 10.28 4.75
CA THR A 106 -26.73 9.53 3.50
C THR A 106 -26.32 10.49 2.40
N PHE A 107 -25.33 10.07 1.61
CA PHE A 107 -24.74 10.86 0.54
C PHE A 107 -24.64 10.01 -0.72
N SER A 108 -24.88 10.63 -1.87
CA SER A 108 -24.58 10.03 -3.16
C SER A 108 -23.21 10.53 -3.60
N LEU A 109 -22.27 9.60 -3.78
CA LEU A 109 -20.93 9.88 -4.27
C LEU A 109 -20.89 9.58 -5.77
N ASP A 110 -20.43 10.54 -6.56
CA ASP A 110 -20.16 10.32 -7.98
C ASP A 110 -18.81 9.61 -8.13
N MET A 111 -18.83 8.42 -8.74
CA MET A 111 -17.67 7.55 -8.90
C MET A 111 -17.10 7.58 -10.33
N ALA A 112 -17.57 8.48 -11.19
CA ALA A 112 -17.18 8.51 -12.61
C ALA A 112 -15.65 8.53 -12.81
N ASP A 113 -14.93 9.31 -12.01
CA ASP A 113 -13.47 9.41 -12.12
C ASP A 113 -12.74 8.13 -11.69
N LEU A 114 -13.36 7.26 -10.89
CA LEU A 114 -12.73 6.08 -10.31
C LEU A 114 -12.29 5.08 -11.39
N ASP A 115 -12.98 5.02 -12.53
CA ASP A 115 -12.63 4.16 -13.67
C ASP A 115 -11.20 4.41 -14.15
N GLY A 116 -10.79 5.68 -14.17
CA GLY A 116 -9.45 6.12 -14.59
C GLY A 116 -8.40 6.07 -13.49
N GLN A 117 -8.78 5.89 -12.22
CA GLN A 117 -7.85 5.97 -11.08
C GLN A 117 -7.39 4.60 -10.59
N ALA A 118 -8.31 3.65 -10.41
CA ALA A 118 -8.01 2.39 -9.75
C ALA A 118 -8.73 1.19 -10.37
N ILE A 119 -8.21 -0.02 -10.12
CA ILE A 119 -8.81 -1.30 -10.51
C ILE A 119 -8.40 -2.38 -9.50
N GLY A 120 -9.31 -3.32 -9.21
CA GLY A 120 -9.04 -4.46 -8.35
C GLY A 120 -9.32 -4.20 -6.88
N LEU A 121 -8.71 -4.99 -6.00
CA LEU A 121 -8.88 -4.86 -4.55
C LEU A 121 -7.94 -3.80 -3.99
N LEU A 122 -8.48 -2.80 -3.29
CA LEU A 122 -7.73 -1.78 -2.57
C LEU A 122 -8.20 -1.69 -1.12
N PRO A 123 -7.28 -1.66 -0.13
CA PRO A 123 -7.60 -1.18 1.21
C PRO A 123 -8.26 0.19 1.15
N GLY A 124 -9.48 0.27 1.69
CA GLY A 124 -10.26 1.48 1.76
C GLY A 124 -10.48 1.93 3.20
N THR A 125 -10.63 3.24 3.38
CA THR A 125 -10.96 3.82 4.69
C THR A 125 -12.03 4.88 4.51
N VAL A 126 -13.01 4.88 5.41
CA VAL A 126 -13.95 5.99 5.58
C VAL A 126 -13.59 6.73 6.85
N GLU A 127 -13.31 8.02 6.71
CA GLU A 127 -12.83 8.89 7.77
C GLU A 127 -13.79 10.06 7.95
N VAL A 128 -14.07 10.42 9.20
CA VAL A 128 -14.91 11.56 9.56
C VAL A 128 -14.03 12.60 10.26
N PHE A 129 -14.11 13.84 9.79
CA PHE A 129 -13.28 14.95 10.27
C PHE A 129 -14.11 16.05 10.92
N ASP A 130 -13.51 16.71 11.90
CA ASP A 130 -14.08 17.88 12.56
C ASP A 130 -13.81 19.21 11.81
N ALA A 131 -14.22 20.32 12.42
CA ALA A 131 -13.99 21.66 11.89
C ALA A 131 -12.51 22.00 11.66
N GLN A 132 -11.63 21.50 12.53
CA GLN A 132 -10.17 21.67 12.51
C GLN A 132 -9.45 20.68 11.58
N ARG A 133 -10.18 19.76 10.93
CA ARG A 133 -9.66 18.62 10.15
C ARG A 133 -8.95 17.56 11.00
N THR A 134 -9.28 17.49 12.29
CA THR A 134 -8.89 16.37 13.16
C THR A 134 -9.76 15.16 12.85
N LEU A 135 -9.16 13.98 12.82
CA LEU A 135 -9.88 12.73 12.65
C LEU A 135 -10.72 12.44 13.91
N LEU A 136 -12.04 12.30 13.73
CA LEU A 136 -12.96 11.94 14.81
C LEU A 136 -13.15 10.43 14.91
N ALA A 137 -13.36 9.77 13.77
CA ALA A 137 -13.57 8.34 13.67
C ALA A 137 -13.15 7.84 12.30
N SER A 138 -12.73 6.57 12.23
CA SER A 138 -12.43 5.89 10.98
C SER A 138 -12.97 4.47 10.97
N THR A 139 -13.22 3.94 9.78
CA THR A 139 -13.58 2.54 9.56
C THR A 139 -12.87 2.04 8.32
N SER A 140 -12.15 0.93 8.46
CA SER A 140 -11.45 0.29 7.35
C SER A 140 -12.34 -0.75 6.67
N THR A 141 -12.11 -0.90 5.37
CA THR A 141 -12.81 -1.83 4.50
C THR A 141 -11.88 -2.29 3.37
N THR A 142 -12.26 -3.30 2.62
CA THR A 142 -11.61 -3.62 1.34
C THR A 142 -12.55 -3.22 0.21
N THR A 143 -12.06 -2.43 -0.73
CA THR A 143 -12.83 -1.97 -1.87
C THR A 143 -12.49 -2.82 -3.09
N ASP A 144 -13.48 -3.46 -3.71
CA ASP A 144 -13.35 -4.09 -5.04
C ASP A 144 -13.76 -3.07 -6.11
N VAL A 145 -12.76 -2.42 -6.71
CA VAL A 145 -12.95 -1.37 -7.72
C VAL A 145 -13.04 -2.00 -9.11
N GLN A 146 -14.19 -1.84 -9.76
CA GLN A 146 -14.43 -2.33 -11.12
C GLN A 146 -14.01 -1.32 -12.20
N GLY A 147 -12.83 -0.71 -12.05
CA GLY A 147 -12.31 0.25 -13.01
C GLY A 147 -11.58 -0.39 -14.19
N SER A 148 -10.84 0.44 -14.92
CA SER A 148 -10.16 0.05 -16.15
C SER A 148 -8.71 -0.39 -15.93
N ILE A 149 -8.21 -1.30 -16.78
CA ILE A 149 -6.79 -1.68 -16.79
C ILE A 149 -5.88 -0.53 -17.23
N ARG A 150 -6.46 0.49 -17.89
CA ARG A 150 -5.78 1.74 -18.27
C ARG A 150 -5.82 2.80 -17.17
N SER A 151 -6.33 2.47 -15.99
CA SER A 151 -6.30 3.36 -14.84
C SER A 151 -4.87 3.69 -14.40
N VAL A 152 -4.70 4.75 -13.61
CA VAL A 152 -3.40 5.13 -13.02
C VAL A 152 -2.75 3.94 -12.31
N TYR A 153 -3.52 3.20 -11.50
CA TYR A 153 -3.03 2.00 -10.83
C TYR A 153 -2.62 0.88 -11.80
N GLY A 154 -3.44 0.62 -12.83
CA GLY A 154 -3.15 -0.41 -13.84
C GLY A 154 -1.89 -0.09 -14.66
N VAL A 155 -1.75 1.15 -15.12
CA VAL A 155 -0.57 1.64 -15.85
C VAL A 155 0.68 1.60 -14.97
N PHE A 156 0.55 1.98 -13.69
CA PHE A 156 1.63 1.85 -12.73
C PHE A 156 2.10 0.38 -12.61
N GLY A 157 1.17 -0.57 -12.49
CA GLY A 157 1.46 -2.00 -12.49
C GLY A 157 2.22 -2.47 -13.74
N ILE A 158 1.79 -2.02 -14.92
CA ILE A 158 2.45 -2.33 -16.20
C ILE A 158 3.87 -1.75 -16.23
N ALA A 159 4.06 -0.50 -15.80
CA ALA A 159 5.38 0.13 -15.76
C ALA A 159 6.34 -0.63 -14.83
N VAL A 160 5.88 -1.01 -13.64
CA VAL A 160 6.64 -1.82 -12.68
C VAL A 160 6.98 -3.19 -13.26
N LEU A 161 6.03 -3.83 -13.98
CA LEU A 161 6.28 -5.10 -14.68
C LEU A 161 7.38 -4.96 -15.73
N VAL A 162 7.33 -3.95 -16.59
CA VAL A 162 8.35 -3.70 -17.62
C VAL A 162 9.72 -3.46 -16.98
N LEU A 163 9.80 -2.63 -15.94
CA LEU A 163 11.04 -2.38 -15.21
C LEU A 163 11.59 -3.67 -14.57
N THR A 164 10.71 -4.51 -14.05
CA THR A 164 11.08 -5.81 -13.46
C THR A 164 11.65 -6.76 -14.52
N ILE A 165 11.03 -6.83 -15.70
CA ILE A 165 11.54 -7.61 -16.84
C ILE A 165 12.92 -7.12 -17.25
N VAL A 166 13.11 -5.79 -17.38
CA VAL A 166 14.42 -5.21 -17.70
C VAL A 166 15.46 -5.51 -16.61
N ALA A 167 15.09 -5.44 -15.34
CA ALA A 167 15.97 -5.80 -14.23
C ALA A 167 16.42 -7.27 -14.31
N TRP A 168 15.49 -8.19 -14.59
CA TRP A 168 15.83 -9.60 -14.83
C TRP A 168 16.72 -9.79 -16.05
N LEU A 169 16.37 -9.20 -17.20
CA LEU A 169 17.16 -9.31 -18.43
C LEU A 169 18.58 -8.80 -18.23
N THR A 170 18.78 -7.66 -17.58
CA THR A 170 20.12 -7.10 -17.35
C THR A 170 20.95 -7.97 -16.40
N ALA A 171 20.34 -8.56 -15.37
CA ALA A 171 21.01 -9.49 -14.46
C ALA A 171 21.40 -10.81 -15.17
N LEU A 172 20.47 -11.39 -15.92
CA LEU A 172 20.66 -12.64 -16.67
C LEU A 172 21.65 -12.47 -17.82
N LEU A 173 21.60 -11.37 -18.57
CA LEU A 173 22.57 -11.06 -19.61
C LEU A 173 23.97 -10.86 -19.04
N ALA A 174 24.10 -10.26 -17.84
CA ALA A 174 25.39 -10.14 -17.18
C ALA A 174 25.96 -11.49 -16.74
N LEU A 175 25.10 -12.40 -16.27
CA LEU A 175 25.45 -13.78 -15.97
C LEU A 175 25.91 -14.51 -17.24
N ALA A 176 25.11 -14.45 -18.31
CA ALA A 176 25.42 -15.10 -19.59
C ALA A 176 26.70 -14.57 -20.24
N ARG A 177 27.00 -13.27 -20.09
CA ARG A 177 28.24 -12.65 -20.59
C ARG A 177 29.43 -12.82 -19.63
N HIS A 178 29.29 -13.58 -18.54
CA HIS A 178 30.31 -13.76 -17.51
C HIS A 178 30.86 -12.44 -16.92
N ARG A 179 30.04 -11.38 -16.91
CA ARG A 179 30.41 -10.04 -16.40
C ARG A 179 29.92 -9.79 -14.97
N LEU A 180 29.80 -10.86 -14.18
CA LEU A 180 29.41 -10.73 -12.77
C LEU A 180 30.60 -10.36 -11.90
N PRO A 181 30.41 -9.49 -10.89
CA PRO A 181 31.45 -9.18 -9.92
C PRO A 181 32.02 -10.45 -9.24
N ALA A 182 33.34 -10.48 -8.99
CA ALA A 182 33.97 -11.57 -8.26
C ALA A 182 33.42 -11.72 -6.83
N ASN A 183 33.04 -10.61 -6.19
CA ASN A 183 32.45 -10.61 -4.86
C ASN A 183 30.98 -11.08 -4.91
N ARG A 184 30.69 -12.19 -4.23
CA ARG A 184 29.33 -12.77 -4.11
C ARG A 184 28.28 -11.77 -3.64
N TRP A 185 28.63 -10.88 -2.72
CA TRP A 185 27.71 -9.87 -2.21
C TRP A 185 27.34 -8.82 -3.27
N ARG A 186 28.32 -8.41 -4.09
CA ARG A 186 28.06 -7.48 -5.20
C ARG A 186 27.21 -8.13 -6.29
N ARG A 187 27.29 -9.45 -6.47
CA ARG A 187 26.38 -10.20 -7.35
C ARG A 187 24.97 -10.23 -6.78
N ALA A 188 24.81 -10.58 -5.51
CA ALA A 188 23.52 -10.57 -4.83
C ALA A 188 22.81 -9.21 -5.00
N LEU A 189 23.51 -8.11 -4.70
CA LEU A 189 22.99 -6.74 -4.88
C LEU A 189 22.56 -6.41 -6.32
N ARG A 190 23.15 -7.06 -7.34
CA ARG A 190 22.75 -6.87 -8.74
C ARG A 190 21.39 -7.49 -9.07
N PHE A 191 20.99 -8.55 -8.35
CA PHE A 191 19.69 -9.20 -8.50
C PHE A 191 18.61 -8.60 -7.58
N LEU A 192 18.99 -7.73 -6.64
CA LEU A 192 18.08 -7.08 -5.71
C LEU A 192 16.93 -6.34 -6.42
N PRO A 193 17.15 -5.49 -7.45
CA PRO A 193 16.06 -4.78 -8.14
C PRO A 193 15.06 -5.73 -8.78
N ALA A 194 15.53 -6.87 -9.32
CA ALA A 194 14.67 -7.87 -9.93
C ALA A 194 13.81 -8.60 -8.87
N GLY A 195 14.38 -8.90 -7.70
CA GLY A 195 13.64 -9.50 -6.57
C GLY A 195 12.57 -8.57 -5.99
N VAL A 196 12.90 -7.29 -5.77
CA VAL A 196 11.94 -6.27 -5.30
C VAL A 196 10.82 -6.08 -6.32
N GLY A 197 11.19 -5.88 -7.60
CA GLY A 197 10.23 -5.71 -8.69
C GLY A 197 9.27 -6.89 -8.80
N THR A 198 9.77 -8.12 -8.68
CA THR A 198 8.94 -9.34 -8.72
C THR A 198 7.88 -9.35 -7.60
N GLY A 199 8.25 -8.92 -6.39
CA GLY A 199 7.32 -8.82 -5.27
C GLY A 199 6.24 -7.77 -5.48
N LEU A 200 6.63 -6.59 -5.96
CA LEU A 200 5.69 -5.51 -6.30
C LEU A 200 4.71 -5.96 -7.39
N VAL A 201 5.22 -6.56 -8.48
CA VAL A 201 4.39 -7.10 -9.56
C VAL A 201 3.42 -8.15 -9.02
N ALA A 202 3.86 -9.05 -8.15
CA ALA A 202 3.01 -10.08 -7.57
C ALA A 202 1.87 -9.47 -6.75
N VAL A 203 2.15 -8.52 -5.85
CA VAL A 203 1.14 -7.85 -5.02
C VAL A 203 0.12 -7.11 -5.89
N ILE A 204 0.57 -6.33 -6.88
CA ILE A 204 -0.31 -5.61 -7.80
C ILE A 204 -1.15 -6.59 -8.62
N THR A 205 -0.55 -7.67 -9.12
CA THR A 205 -1.28 -8.66 -9.92
C THR A 205 -2.36 -9.36 -9.08
N LEU A 206 -2.05 -9.74 -7.84
CA LEU A 206 -3.04 -10.35 -6.93
C LEU A 206 -4.19 -9.39 -6.60
N SER A 207 -3.90 -8.09 -6.45
CA SER A 207 -4.89 -7.04 -6.26
C SER A 207 -5.82 -6.91 -7.48
N VAL A 208 -5.24 -6.76 -8.68
CA VAL A 208 -5.99 -6.60 -9.93
C VAL A 208 -6.81 -7.84 -10.27
N LEU A 209 -6.28 -9.03 -10.02
CA LEU A 209 -6.99 -10.31 -10.17
C LEU A 209 -8.03 -10.57 -9.06
N ARG A 210 -8.18 -9.65 -8.11
CA ARG A 210 -9.14 -9.72 -7.00
C ARG A 210 -8.96 -10.94 -6.09
N ILE A 211 -7.71 -11.37 -5.91
CA ILE A 211 -7.39 -12.51 -5.05
C ILE A 211 -7.08 -12.01 -3.64
N VAL A 212 -6.22 -10.99 -3.53
CA VAL A 212 -5.74 -10.48 -2.23
C VAL A 212 -5.54 -8.96 -2.28
N PRO A 213 -6.05 -8.19 -1.30
CA PRO A 213 -5.79 -6.76 -1.23
C PRO A 213 -4.32 -6.46 -0.87
N PRO A 214 -3.72 -5.38 -1.40
CA PRO A 214 -2.37 -4.94 -1.10
C PRO A 214 -2.31 -4.27 0.28
N ALA A 215 -2.50 -5.06 1.34
CA ALA A 215 -2.38 -4.61 2.72
C ALA A 215 -0.94 -4.77 3.24
N PRO A 216 -0.47 -3.90 4.16
CA PRO A 216 0.90 -3.96 4.73
C PRO A 216 1.31 -5.34 5.26
N LEU A 217 0.36 -6.05 5.88
CA LEU A 217 0.55 -7.40 6.43
C LEU A 217 0.88 -8.46 5.37
N ILE A 218 0.52 -8.22 4.11
CA ILE A 218 0.69 -9.17 3.01
C ILE A 218 1.78 -8.69 2.05
N GLU A 219 1.78 -7.40 1.72
CA GLU A 219 2.74 -6.84 0.76
C GLU A 219 4.19 -6.94 1.27
N LEU A 220 4.42 -6.65 2.57
CA LEU A 220 5.78 -6.62 3.12
C LEU A 220 6.43 -8.01 3.13
N PRO A 221 5.76 -9.10 3.59
CA PRO A 221 6.32 -10.44 3.47
C PRO A 221 6.53 -10.91 2.03
N VAL A 222 5.61 -10.58 1.10
CA VAL A 222 5.74 -10.99 -0.31
C VAL A 222 6.94 -10.29 -0.95
N ILE A 223 7.05 -8.97 -0.82
CA ILE A 223 8.17 -8.19 -1.36
C ILE A 223 9.48 -8.59 -0.68
N GLY A 224 9.48 -8.75 0.63
CA GLY A 224 10.66 -9.21 1.38
C GLY A 224 11.12 -10.61 0.95
N GLY A 225 10.17 -11.54 0.76
CA GLY A 225 10.43 -12.90 0.32
C GLY A 225 11.03 -12.98 -1.07
N THR A 226 10.43 -12.31 -2.06
CA THR A 226 10.96 -12.29 -3.44
C THR A 226 12.31 -11.56 -3.52
N THR A 227 12.51 -10.53 -2.70
CA THR A 227 13.81 -9.83 -2.57
C THR A 227 14.88 -10.77 -2.02
N ALA A 228 14.57 -11.52 -0.96
CA ALA A 228 15.48 -12.51 -0.39
C ALA A 228 15.83 -13.60 -1.43
N VAL A 229 14.84 -14.10 -2.18
CA VAL A 229 15.08 -15.06 -3.27
C VAL A 229 15.99 -14.48 -4.35
N GLY A 230 15.74 -13.24 -4.80
CA GLY A 230 16.61 -12.56 -5.76
C GLY A 230 18.05 -12.43 -5.28
N LEU A 231 18.24 -12.03 -4.02
CA LEU A 231 19.56 -11.96 -3.38
C LEU A 231 20.25 -13.32 -3.32
N LEU A 232 19.52 -14.37 -2.92
CA LEU A 232 20.02 -15.74 -2.86
C LEU A 232 20.45 -16.23 -4.24
N LEU A 233 19.64 -16.01 -5.27
CA LEU A 233 19.98 -16.35 -6.65
C LEU A 233 21.28 -15.67 -7.08
N GLY A 234 21.40 -14.36 -6.87
CA GLY A 234 22.62 -13.62 -7.18
C GLY A 234 23.83 -14.09 -6.37
N TYR A 235 23.65 -14.45 -5.10
CA TYR A 235 24.72 -14.97 -4.26
C TYR A 235 25.23 -16.33 -4.75
N LEU A 236 24.32 -17.22 -5.17
CA LEU A 236 24.62 -18.59 -5.62
C LEU A 236 25.10 -18.68 -7.07
N THR A 237 24.99 -17.60 -7.87
CA THR A 237 25.48 -17.62 -9.27
C THR A 237 26.95 -18.09 -9.38
N PRO A 238 27.26 -18.97 -10.35
CA PRO A 238 28.63 -19.46 -10.56
C PRO A 238 29.62 -18.37 -10.91
N HIS A 239 30.90 -18.60 -10.57
CA HIS A 239 32.01 -17.70 -10.91
C HIS A 239 32.53 -18.08 -12.31
N PRO A 240 32.93 -17.12 -13.17
CA PRO A 240 33.79 -17.43 -14.29
C PRO A 240 35.13 -17.92 -13.74
N VAL A 241 35.51 -19.16 -14.06
CA VAL A 241 36.86 -19.67 -13.75
C VAL A 241 37.83 -18.90 -14.65
N ALA A 242 38.87 -18.29 -14.08
CA ALA A 242 39.96 -17.74 -14.88
C ALA A 242 40.66 -18.92 -15.57
N ASP A 243 40.82 -18.86 -16.90
CA ASP A 243 41.61 -19.85 -17.61
C ASP A 243 43.02 -19.90 -17.00
N PRO A 244 43.50 -21.06 -16.52
CA PRO A 244 44.83 -21.21 -15.95
C PRO A 244 45.97 -21.09 -16.99
N GLU A 245 45.65 -20.84 -18.27
CA GLU A 245 46.60 -21.01 -19.39
C GLU A 245 47.24 -19.71 -19.91
N ARG A 246 47.28 -18.63 -19.12
CA ARG A 246 48.13 -17.46 -19.40
C ARG A 246 49.11 -17.18 -18.28
N LEU A 247 50.14 -18.02 -18.21
CA LEU A 247 51.42 -17.62 -17.62
C LEU A 247 52.14 -16.73 -18.64
N PRO A 248 52.59 -15.51 -18.29
CA PRO A 248 53.53 -14.78 -19.13
C PRO A 248 54.86 -15.53 -19.15
N ALA A 249 55.33 -15.86 -20.36
CA ALA A 249 56.71 -16.25 -20.61
C ALA A 249 57.64 -15.04 -20.50
#